data_AF-A0A2D6D1I1-F1
#
_entry.id   AF-A0A2D6D1I1-F1
#
_cell.length_a   1.000
_cell.length_b   1.000
_cell.length_c   1.000
_cell.angle_alpha   90.00
_cell.angle_beta   90.00
_cell.angle_gamma   90.00
#
_symmetry.space_group_name_H-M   'P 1'
#
loop_
_entity.id
_entity.type
_entity.pdbx_description
1 polymer ?
#
loop_
_entity_poly.entity_id
_entity_poly.type
_entity_poly.pdbx_seq_one_letter_code
_entity_poly.pdbx_strand_id
1 'polypeptide(L)'
;MDRLIRAADALGMVVIVSYFYGAQARRLRDGRAVRNAVTAASEFLGDGGYTNVIVEVANEHNIGEFRRHPIIHTAEGMAALIDLSRDASGGLPVGCSGGGGYTNREVAEASDVILVHGNGCTRQRLYNMIKEVRGWSLDRPIVINEDSQAIGQLGVTYPARVSWGYYNNMTKQEPPTDWRILPGEDAFFARRMAEGIGIGLPDLPFEDQFHLHGLEPDKEWGGMRWLRLASLYPETVDHVDYYRNGSLYYTGWDEPFSTHYRSNWAQGPVHVRPDDREWKAVVHLRSGGTVEKIATV
;
A
#
# COMPACT_ATOMS: atom_id res chain seq x y z
N MET A 1 -19.40 -4.83 -10.31
CA MET A 1 -18.11 -4.56 -10.98
C MET A 1 -18.31 -3.53 -12.10
N ASP A 2 -19.11 -3.83 -13.14
CA ASP A 2 -19.35 -2.93 -14.28
C ASP A 2 -19.62 -1.45 -13.90
N ARG A 3 -20.62 -1.20 -13.05
CA ARG A 3 -20.93 0.15 -12.56
C ARG A 3 -19.73 0.89 -11.94
N LEU A 4 -18.84 0.19 -11.23
CA LEU A 4 -17.67 0.78 -10.60
C LEU A 4 -16.61 1.14 -11.65
N ILE A 5 -16.33 0.24 -12.57
CA ILE A 5 -15.33 0.46 -13.63
C ILE A 5 -15.75 1.62 -14.54
N ARG A 6 -17.04 1.66 -14.96
CA ARG A 6 -17.56 2.74 -15.79
C ARG A 6 -17.61 4.09 -15.06
N ALA A 7 -17.91 4.08 -13.76
CA ALA A 7 -17.85 5.31 -12.97
C ALA A 7 -16.41 5.83 -12.84
N ALA A 8 -15.43 4.94 -12.63
CA ALA A 8 -14.02 5.31 -12.62
C ALA A 8 -13.57 5.87 -14.00
N ASP A 9 -14.02 5.25 -15.09
CA ASP A 9 -13.72 5.71 -16.46
C ASP A 9 -14.29 7.12 -16.71
N ALA A 10 -15.55 7.36 -16.32
CA ALA A 10 -16.18 8.67 -16.43
C ALA A 10 -15.47 9.77 -15.60
N LEU A 11 -14.68 9.38 -14.60
CA LEU A 11 -13.85 10.27 -13.78
C LEU A 11 -12.40 10.36 -14.28
N GLY A 12 -12.04 9.68 -15.37
CA GLY A 12 -10.69 9.65 -15.93
C GLY A 12 -9.72 8.78 -15.12
N MET A 13 -10.21 7.78 -14.39
CA MET A 13 -9.41 6.90 -13.54
C MET A 13 -9.17 5.54 -14.21
N VAL A 14 -7.95 5.03 -14.05
CA VAL A 14 -7.59 3.64 -14.35
C VAL A 14 -7.92 2.75 -13.14
N VAL A 15 -8.43 1.54 -13.40
CA VAL A 15 -8.73 0.53 -12.39
C VAL A 15 -7.83 -0.68 -12.59
N ILE A 16 -7.11 -1.08 -11.54
CA ILE A 16 -6.42 -2.36 -11.49
C ILE A 16 -7.39 -3.40 -10.90
N VAL A 17 -7.75 -4.42 -11.68
CA VAL A 17 -8.62 -5.50 -11.23
C VAL A 17 -7.75 -6.71 -10.88
N SER A 18 -7.62 -6.99 -9.59
CA SER A 18 -6.88 -8.14 -9.07
C SER A 18 -7.78 -9.37 -8.93
N TYR A 19 -7.36 -10.53 -9.45
CA TYR A 19 -8.19 -11.75 -9.39
C TYR A 19 -8.00 -12.53 -8.09
N PHE A 20 -6.76 -12.73 -7.67
CA PHE A 20 -6.45 -13.57 -6.51
C PHE A 20 -5.78 -12.78 -5.39
N TYR A 21 -6.39 -12.90 -4.21
CA TYR A 21 -5.79 -12.52 -2.93
C TYR A 21 -5.41 -13.78 -2.14
N GLY A 22 -4.29 -13.77 -1.42
CA GLY A 22 -3.73 -14.96 -0.75
C GLY A 22 -4.77 -15.74 0.10
N ALA A 23 -5.62 -15.03 0.85
CA ALA A 23 -6.65 -15.65 1.68
C ALA A 23 -7.69 -16.50 0.90
N GLN A 24 -7.83 -16.29 -0.41
CA GLN A 24 -8.71 -17.04 -1.29
C GLN A 24 -8.09 -18.36 -1.76
N ALA A 25 -6.75 -18.53 -1.71
CA ALA A 25 -6.05 -19.73 -2.19
C ALA A 25 -6.63 -21.03 -1.60
N ARG A 26 -7.09 -21.00 -0.35
CA ARG A 26 -7.73 -22.15 0.32
C ARG A 26 -9.09 -22.58 -0.24
N ARG A 27 -9.74 -21.72 -1.03
CA ARG A 27 -11.04 -21.98 -1.66
C ARG A 27 -10.91 -22.62 -3.04
N LEU A 28 -9.73 -22.53 -3.66
CA LEU A 28 -9.45 -23.11 -4.97
C LEU A 28 -9.00 -24.56 -4.81
N ARG A 29 -9.60 -25.46 -5.59
CA ARG A 29 -9.37 -26.91 -5.48
C ARG A 29 -8.01 -27.33 -6.03
N ASP A 30 -7.72 -26.91 -7.25
CA ASP A 30 -6.57 -27.37 -8.04
C ASP A 30 -6.22 -26.33 -9.13
N GLY A 31 -5.15 -26.59 -9.89
CA GLY A 31 -4.73 -25.69 -10.98
C GLY A 31 -5.75 -25.51 -12.10
N ARG A 32 -6.69 -26.45 -12.30
CA ARG A 32 -7.79 -26.27 -13.27
C ARG A 32 -8.78 -25.22 -12.76
N ALA A 33 -9.08 -25.23 -11.46
CA ALA A 33 -9.90 -24.20 -10.84
C ALA A 33 -9.26 -22.81 -10.98
N VAL A 34 -7.94 -22.70 -10.83
CA VAL A 34 -7.20 -21.44 -11.06
C VAL A 34 -7.36 -20.97 -12.50
N ARG A 35 -7.04 -21.82 -13.49
CA ARG A 35 -7.14 -21.45 -14.91
C ARG A 35 -8.55 -21.03 -15.30
N ASN A 36 -9.56 -21.80 -14.87
CA ASN A 36 -10.97 -21.47 -15.15
C ASN A 36 -11.37 -20.11 -14.54
N ALA A 37 -10.89 -19.78 -13.34
CA ALA A 37 -11.17 -18.50 -12.72
C ALA A 37 -10.49 -17.35 -13.47
N VAL A 38 -9.23 -17.50 -13.90
CA VAL A 38 -8.53 -16.52 -14.73
C VAL A 38 -9.25 -16.30 -16.06
N THR A 39 -9.57 -17.38 -16.78
CA THR A 39 -10.28 -17.30 -18.08
C THR A 39 -11.62 -16.59 -17.91
N ALA A 40 -12.48 -17.04 -16.99
CA ALA A 40 -13.81 -16.47 -16.83
C ALA A 40 -13.78 -14.99 -16.39
N ALA A 41 -12.85 -14.62 -15.50
CA ALA A 41 -12.69 -13.23 -15.09
C ALA A 41 -12.16 -12.34 -16.23
N SER A 42 -11.25 -12.88 -17.05
CA SER A 42 -10.68 -12.17 -18.20
C SER A 42 -11.71 -11.98 -19.32
N GLU A 43 -12.48 -13.02 -19.66
CA GLU A 43 -13.59 -12.95 -20.63
C GLU A 43 -14.63 -11.92 -20.17
N PHE A 44 -15.02 -11.94 -18.89
CA PHE A 44 -15.95 -10.94 -18.34
C PHE A 44 -15.45 -9.49 -18.52
N LEU A 45 -14.14 -9.25 -18.32
CA LEU A 45 -13.57 -7.92 -18.52
C LEU A 45 -13.46 -7.55 -20.00
N GLY A 46 -13.09 -8.49 -20.87
CA GLY A 46 -13.03 -8.30 -22.32
C GLY A 46 -14.41 -7.99 -22.92
N ASP A 47 -15.42 -8.80 -22.60
CA ASP A 47 -16.81 -8.61 -23.03
C ASP A 47 -17.40 -7.27 -22.56
N GLY A 48 -16.91 -6.75 -21.43
CA GLY A 48 -17.32 -5.45 -20.90
C GLY A 48 -16.87 -4.24 -21.72
N GLY A 49 -15.87 -4.42 -22.61
CA GLY A 49 -15.34 -3.38 -23.49
C GLY A 49 -14.69 -2.22 -22.74
N TYR A 50 -14.10 -2.48 -21.57
CA TYR A 50 -13.47 -1.44 -20.75
C TYR A 50 -12.14 -0.97 -21.34
N THR A 51 -11.92 0.35 -21.35
CA THR A 51 -10.68 0.97 -21.86
C THR A 51 -9.73 1.42 -20.75
N ASN A 52 -10.18 1.40 -19.50
CA ASN A 52 -9.48 1.91 -18.33
C ASN A 52 -9.10 0.82 -17.32
N VAL A 53 -8.92 -0.43 -17.78
CA VAL A 53 -8.64 -1.59 -16.92
C VAL A 53 -7.24 -2.13 -17.17
N ILE A 54 -6.52 -2.38 -16.07
CA ILE A 54 -5.32 -3.24 -16.03
C ILE A 54 -5.68 -4.46 -15.20
N VAL A 55 -5.26 -5.64 -15.63
CA VAL A 55 -5.45 -6.88 -14.87
C VAL A 55 -4.22 -7.15 -14.01
N GLU A 56 -4.44 -7.45 -12.73
CA GLU A 56 -3.46 -8.12 -11.88
C GLU A 56 -3.91 -9.55 -11.65
N VAL A 57 -3.14 -10.54 -12.11
CA VAL A 57 -3.56 -11.94 -11.98
C VAL A 57 -3.61 -12.37 -10.52
N ALA A 58 -2.58 -12.05 -9.73
CA ALA A 58 -2.57 -12.29 -8.30
C ALA A 58 -1.86 -11.15 -7.56
N ASN A 59 -2.41 -10.77 -6.42
CA ASN A 59 -1.72 -9.93 -5.45
C ASN A 59 -0.62 -10.74 -4.79
N GLU A 60 0.64 -10.36 -5.01
CA GLU A 60 1.83 -10.97 -4.41
C GLU A 60 1.95 -12.48 -4.65
N HIS A 61 2.11 -12.90 -5.90
CA HIS A 61 2.03 -14.31 -6.29
C HIS A 61 2.93 -15.27 -5.50
N ASN A 62 4.07 -14.79 -5.01
CA ASN A 62 5.10 -15.55 -4.31
C ASN A 62 4.91 -15.67 -2.79
N ILE A 63 3.76 -15.26 -2.22
CA ILE A 63 3.48 -15.39 -0.78
C ILE A 63 3.12 -16.82 -0.37
N GLY A 64 3.26 -17.10 0.93
CA GLY A 64 3.11 -18.43 1.50
C GLY A 64 1.75 -19.08 1.22
N GLU A 65 0.69 -18.30 1.15
CA GLU A 65 -0.69 -18.71 0.89
C GLU A 65 -0.84 -19.42 -0.45
N PHE A 66 -0.09 -18.98 -1.47
CA PHE A 66 -0.15 -19.55 -2.82
C PHE A 66 0.72 -20.78 -3.01
N ARG A 67 1.58 -21.17 -2.04
CA ARG A 67 2.46 -22.37 -2.17
C ARG A 67 1.71 -23.65 -2.54
N ARG A 68 0.44 -23.76 -2.13
CA ARG A 68 -0.41 -24.91 -2.44
C ARG A 68 -0.90 -24.96 -3.90
N HIS A 69 -0.74 -23.86 -4.64
CA HIS A 69 -1.06 -23.71 -6.06
C HIS A 69 0.21 -23.27 -6.81
N PRO A 70 1.11 -24.19 -7.19
CA PRO A 70 2.34 -23.85 -7.90
C PRO A 70 2.11 -23.01 -9.17
N ILE A 71 0.98 -23.21 -9.85
CA ILE A 71 0.58 -22.42 -11.02
C ILE A 71 0.42 -20.91 -10.72
N ILE A 72 0.21 -20.51 -9.47
CA ILE A 72 0.24 -19.10 -9.04
C ILE A 72 1.62 -18.76 -8.46
N HIS A 73 2.15 -19.63 -7.60
CA HIS A 73 3.33 -19.31 -6.78
C HIS A 73 4.66 -19.25 -7.55
N THR A 74 4.81 -20.01 -8.63
CA THR A 74 6.05 -20.00 -9.43
C THR A 74 6.01 -18.89 -10.47
N ALA A 75 7.19 -18.40 -10.88
CA ALA A 75 7.31 -17.40 -11.92
C ALA A 75 6.80 -17.93 -13.27
N GLU A 76 7.21 -19.13 -13.69
CA GLU A 76 6.71 -19.83 -14.87
C GLU A 76 5.18 -20.00 -14.87
N GLY A 77 4.62 -20.44 -13.73
CA GLY A 77 3.18 -20.62 -13.59
C GLY A 77 2.45 -19.30 -13.74
N MET A 78 2.94 -18.25 -13.10
CA MET A 78 2.36 -16.92 -13.19
C MET A 78 2.48 -16.32 -14.60
N ALA A 79 3.62 -16.48 -15.27
CA ALA A 79 3.80 -16.08 -16.66
C ALA A 79 2.74 -16.72 -17.57
N ALA A 80 2.50 -18.03 -17.41
CA ALA A 80 1.46 -18.73 -18.16
C ALA A 80 0.02 -18.24 -17.84
N LEU A 81 -0.24 -17.78 -16.61
CA LEU A 81 -1.54 -17.20 -16.25
C LEU A 81 -1.70 -15.76 -16.77
N ILE A 82 -0.63 -14.98 -16.84
CA ILE A 82 -0.61 -13.66 -17.48
C ILE A 82 -0.97 -13.79 -18.95
N ASP A 83 -0.32 -14.71 -19.67
CA ASP A 83 -0.62 -14.97 -21.09
C ASP A 83 -2.05 -15.45 -21.28
N LEU A 84 -2.52 -16.39 -20.45
CA LEU A 84 -3.92 -16.86 -20.48
C LEU A 84 -4.92 -15.70 -20.28
N SER A 85 -4.63 -14.79 -19.35
CA SER A 85 -5.51 -13.66 -19.06
C SER A 85 -5.54 -12.65 -20.21
N ARG A 86 -4.37 -12.36 -20.81
CA ARG A 86 -4.27 -11.47 -21.97
C ARG A 86 -5.07 -12.03 -23.14
N ASP A 87 -4.91 -13.31 -23.46
CA ASP A 87 -5.62 -13.95 -24.57
C ASP A 87 -7.13 -13.98 -24.33
N ALA A 88 -7.56 -14.40 -23.12
CA ALA A 88 -8.98 -14.53 -22.78
C ALA A 88 -9.71 -13.18 -22.66
N SER A 89 -9.01 -12.10 -22.33
CA SER A 89 -9.59 -10.74 -22.27
C SER A 89 -9.63 -10.04 -23.63
N GLY A 90 -9.08 -10.64 -24.69
CA GLY A 90 -8.94 -9.98 -25.99
C GLY A 90 -7.86 -8.90 -26.02
N GLY A 91 -6.87 -8.97 -25.13
CA GLY A 91 -5.69 -8.11 -25.11
C GLY A 91 -5.72 -6.94 -24.13
N LEU A 92 -6.46 -7.05 -23.01
CA LEU A 92 -6.29 -6.07 -21.92
C LEU A 92 -4.84 -6.11 -21.38
N PRO A 93 -4.29 -4.99 -20.89
CA PRO A 93 -2.98 -4.99 -20.24
C PRO A 93 -3.00 -5.86 -18.98
N VAL A 94 -2.05 -6.79 -18.86
CA VAL A 94 -1.97 -7.73 -17.74
C VAL A 94 -0.61 -7.65 -17.04
N GLY A 95 -0.61 -7.79 -15.73
CA GLY A 95 0.60 -8.02 -14.96
C GLY A 95 0.34 -8.85 -13.71
N CYS A 96 1.37 -9.02 -12.90
CA CYS A 96 1.25 -9.62 -11.58
C CYS A 96 2.28 -9.02 -10.63
N SER A 97 1.86 -8.70 -9.41
CA SER A 97 2.77 -8.26 -8.35
C SER A 97 3.39 -9.45 -7.63
N GLY A 98 4.56 -9.20 -7.04
CA GLY A 98 5.13 -10.02 -5.97
C GLY A 98 5.15 -9.25 -4.64
N GLY A 99 5.49 -9.94 -3.55
CA GLY A 99 5.55 -9.35 -2.22
C GLY A 99 6.50 -8.15 -2.11
N GLY A 100 6.37 -7.39 -1.03
CA GLY A 100 7.20 -6.21 -0.75
C GLY A 100 8.71 -6.36 -1.04
N GLY A 101 9.21 -5.58 -1.99
CA GLY A 101 10.61 -5.59 -2.41
C GLY A 101 11.05 -6.82 -3.22
N TYR A 102 10.11 -7.59 -3.76
CA TYR A 102 10.35 -8.72 -4.64
C TYR A 102 10.32 -8.28 -6.11
N THR A 103 11.24 -8.81 -6.90
CA THR A 103 11.29 -8.64 -8.34
C THR A 103 11.55 -9.99 -8.98
N ASN A 104 10.92 -10.25 -10.14
CA ASN A 104 11.20 -11.44 -10.92
C ASN A 104 11.18 -11.11 -12.41
N ARG A 105 12.28 -11.41 -13.09
CA ARG A 105 12.45 -11.07 -14.51
C ARG A 105 11.47 -11.81 -15.43
N GLU A 106 11.20 -13.09 -15.16
CA GLU A 106 10.28 -13.90 -15.99
C GLU A 106 8.85 -13.37 -15.90
N VAL A 107 8.37 -13.05 -14.69
CA VAL A 107 7.05 -12.42 -14.51
C VAL A 107 7.02 -11.04 -15.18
N ALA A 108 8.09 -10.26 -15.06
CA ALA A 108 8.18 -8.96 -15.70
C ALA A 108 8.23 -9.04 -17.24
N GLU A 109 8.88 -10.06 -17.81
CA GLU A 109 8.94 -10.39 -19.25
C GLU A 109 7.59 -10.90 -19.78
N ALA A 110 6.76 -11.50 -18.93
CA ALA A 110 5.38 -11.85 -19.28
C ALA A 110 4.41 -10.66 -19.16
N SER A 111 4.64 -9.70 -18.26
CA SER A 111 3.68 -8.63 -17.94
C SER A 111 3.68 -7.48 -18.95
N ASP A 112 2.53 -6.92 -19.33
CA ASP A 112 2.40 -5.68 -20.11
C ASP A 112 2.69 -4.43 -19.24
N VAL A 113 2.39 -4.53 -17.94
CA VAL A 113 2.70 -3.53 -16.91
C VAL A 113 3.41 -4.24 -15.76
N ILE A 114 4.62 -3.79 -15.41
CA ILE A 114 5.41 -4.43 -14.35
C ILE A 114 4.91 -3.91 -13.00
N LEU A 115 4.23 -4.78 -12.26
CA LEU A 115 3.71 -4.50 -10.91
C LEU A 115 4.73 -4.92 -9.85
N VAL A 116 5.07 -4.00 -8.95
CA VAL A 116 5.98 -4.27 -7.83
C VAL A 116 5.48 -3.60 -6.56
N HIS A 117 5.73 -4.20 -5.39
CA HIS A 117 5.27 -3.67 -4.11
C HIS A 117 6.40 -3.07 -3.29
N GLY A 118 6.12 -1.94 -2.61
CA GLY A 118 7.07 -1.25 -1.74
C GLY A 118 7.03 -1.69 -0.28
N ASN A 119 6.04 -2.51 0.12
CA ASN A 119 5.79 -2.88 1.51
C ASN A 119 7.09 -3.40 2.17
N GLY A 120 7.44 -2.88 3.35
CA GLY A 120 8.62 -3.27 4.12
C GLY A 120 9.95 -2.84 3.51
N CYS A 121 9.95 -1.99 2.48
CA CYS A 121 11.17 -1.42 1.93
C CYS A 121 11.54 -0.12 2.65
N THR A 122 12.84 0.06 2.90
CA THR A 122 13.40 1.39 3.10
C THR A 122 13.40 2.15 1.77
N ARG A 123 13.59 3.48 1.81
CA ARG A 123 13.76 4.31 0.61
C ARG A 123 14.83 3.78 -0.35
N GLN A 124 15.97 3.35 0.20
CA GLN A 124 17.06 2.80 -0.61
C GLN A 124 16.70 1.44 -1.22
N ARG A 125 16.01 0.57 -0.48
CA ARG A 125 15.57 -0.73 -1.00
C ARG A 125 14.54 -0.55 -2.12
N LEU A 126 13.60 0.39 -1.96
CA LEU A 126 12.63 0.76 -3.00
C LEU A 126 13.33 1.24 -4.28
N TYR A 127 14.31 2.16 -4.15
CA TYR A 127 15.08 2.63 -5.31
C TYR A 127 15.88 1.51 -5.99
N ASN A 128 16.53 0.64 -5.21
CA ASN A 128 17.28 -0.49 -5.76
C ASN A 128 16.39 -1.42 -6.56
N MET A 129 15.18 -1.69 -6.06
CA MET A 129 14.15 -2.47 -6.75
C MET A 129 13.79 -1.85 -8.11
N ILE A 130 13.48 -0.55 -8.13
CA ILE A 130 13.16 0.18 -9.37
C ILE A 130 14.33 0.13 -10.37
N LYS A 131 15.56 0.33 -9.87
CA LYS A 131 16.78 0.30 -10.69
C LYS A 131 17.03 -1.09 -11.29
N GLU A 132 16.82 -2.15 -10.51
CA GLU A 132 16.96 -3.52 -10.97
C GLU A 132 16.01 -3.82 -12.12
N VAL A 133 14.71 -3.56 -11.94
CA VAL A 133 13.68 -3.80 -12.97
C VAL A 133 14.00 -3.01 -14.25
N ARG A 134 14.42 -1.75 -14.12
CA ARG A 134 14.86 -0.94 -15.26
C ARG A 134 16.07 -1.52 -15.99
N GLY A 135 16.99 -2.12 -15.25
CA GLY A 135 18.18 -2.77 -15.80
C GLY A 135 17.85 -3.91 -16.75
N TRP A 136 16.66 -4.52 -16.66
CA TRP A 136 16.22 -5.55 -17.58
C TRP A 136 15.85 -5.02 -18.98
N SER A 137 15.71 -3.70 -19.13
CA SER A 137 15.51 -3.03 -20.43
C SER A 137 14.30 -3.57 -21.22
N LEU A 138 13.20 -3.89 -20.52
CA LEU A 138 11.98 -4.46 -21.12
C LEU A 138 11.08 -3.41 -21.81
N ASP A 139 11.37 -2.12 -21.66
CA ASP A 139 10.58 -0.99 -22.19
C ASP A 139 9.09 -1.03 -21.81
N ARG A 140 8.82 -1.32 -20.53
CA ARG A 140 7.46 -1.43 -19.97
C ARG A 140 7.25 -0.49 -18.80
N PRO A 141 6.03 0.02 -18.58
CA PRO A 141 5.72 0.81 -17.40
C PRO A 141 5.97 0.02 -16.11
N ILE A 142 6.60 0.66 -15.13
CA ILE A 142 6.74 0.12 -13.77
C ILE A 142 5.70 0.84 -12.90
N VAL A 143 4.82 0.06 -12.29
CA VAL A 143 3.73 0.55 -11.44
C VAL A 143 3.91 -0.06 -10.06
N ILE A 144 4.04 0.81 -9.06
CA ILE A 144 3.91 0.43 -7.67
C ILE A 144 2.44 0.62 -7.31
N ASN A 145 1.68 -0.47 -7.27
CA ASN A 145 0.26 -0.49 -6.96
C ASN A 145 -0.01 -0.68 -5.45
N GLU A 146 0.99 -1.08 -4.66
CA GLU A 146 0.91 -1.22 -3.20
C GLU A 146 2.25 -0.90 -2.52
N ASP A 147 2.22 -0.21 -1.38
CA ASP A 147 3.37 -0.05 -0.49
C ASP A 147 2.95 0.05 0.99
N SER A 148 2.55 1.24 1.44
CA SER A 148 2.33 1.47 2.87
C SER A 148 1.73 2.85 3.15
N GLN A 149 1.65 3.20 4.44
CA GLN A 149 1.40 4.55 4.93
C GLN A 149 2.65 5.45 4.90
N ALA A 150 3.82 4.92 4.52
CA ALA A 150 5.07 5.67 4.52
C ALA A 150 5.22 6.56 3.28
N ILE A 151 4.51 7.68 3.27
CA ILE A 151 4.45 8.66 2.18
C ILE A 151 5.80 9.31 1.87
N GLY A 152 6.80 9.19 2.74
CA GLY A 152 8.19 9.58 2.44
C GLY A 152 8.79 8.86 1.23
N GLN A 153 8.23 7.70 0.85
CA GLN A 153 8.59 6.96 -0.37
C GLN A 153 8.28 7.73 -1.66
N LEU A 154 7.34 8.68 -1.64
CA LEU A 154 7.04 9.55 -2.79
C LEU A 154 8.26 10.37 -3.24
N GLY A 155 9.14 10.73 -2.29
CA GLY A 155 10.42 11.38 -2.60
C GLY A 155 11.41 10.50 -3.36
N VAL A 156 11.16 9.18 -3.46
CA VAL A 156 11.91 8.24 -4.29
C VAL A 156 11.19 8.00 -5.62
N THR A 157 9.88 7.80 -5.59
CA THR A 157 9.11 7.41 -6.78
C THR A 157 8.97 8.52 -7.81
N TYR A 158 8.81 9.79 -7.40
CA TYR A 158 8.71 10.90 -8.36
C TYR A 158 9.99 11.14 -9.18
N PRO A 159 11.19 11.29 -8.57
CA PRO A 159 12.41 11.41 -9.37
C PRO A 159 12.65 10.14 -10.20
N ALA A 160 12.26 8.98 -9.67
CA ALA A 160 12.30 7.73 -10.40
C ALA A 160 11.17 7.59 -11.42
N ARG A 161 10.23 8.53 -11.60
CA ARG A 161 9.12 8.44 -12.58
C ARG A 161 8.38 7.10 -12.55
N VAL A 162 8.03 6.62 -11.36
CA VAL A 162 7.16 5.46 -11.16
C VAL A 162 5.97 5.87 -10.28
N SER A 163 4.85 5.16 -10.38
CA SER A 163 3.70 5.39 -9.49
C SER A 163 4.03 4.99 -8.05
N TRP A 164 3.11 5.26 -7.12
CA TRP A 164 3.17 4.76 -5.75
C TRP A 164 1.76 4.46 -5.23
N GLY A 165 1.57 3.26 -4.69
CA GLY A 165 0.28 2.76 -4.22
C GLY A 165 0.12 2.95 -2.73
N TYR A 166 -0.84 3.79 -2.32
CA TYR A 166 -1.15 4.00 -0.91
C TYR A 166 -1.95 2.82 -0.35
N TYR A 167 -1.34 2.11 0.60
CA TYR A 167 -1.95 1.01 1.32
C TYR A 167 -2.04 1.35 2.79
N ASN A 168 -3.27 1.38 3.33
CA ASN A 168 -3.49 1.61 4.75
C ASN A 168 -4.46 0.58 5.33
N ASN A 169 -3.92 -0.50 5.87
CA ASN A 169 -4.71 -1.57 6.49
C ASN A 169 -5.56 -1.07 7.67
N MET A 170 -4.99 -0.18 8.50
CA MET A 170 -5.61 0.28 9.76
C MET A 170 -6.92 1.07 9.55
N THR A 171 -7.10 1.73 8.41
CA THR A 171 -8.29 2.56 8.15
C THR A 171 -9.08 2.12 6.93
N LYS A 172 -8.42 1.51 5.93
CA LYS A 172 -9.01 1.19 4.61
C LYS A 172 -9.20 -0.29 4.34
N GLN A 173 -8.76 -1.21 5.19
CA GLN A 173 -8.99 -2.65 4.96
C GLN A 173 -9.57 -3.38 6.16
N GLU A 174 -9.28 -2.93 7.38
CA GLU A 174 -9.83 -3.53 8.60
C GLU A 174 -11.27 -3.03 8.86
N PRO A 175 -12.23 -3.93 9.16
CA PRO A 175 -13.59 -3.53 9.55
C PRO A 175 -13.63 -2.88 10.96
N PRO A 176 -14.45 -1.82 11.18
CA PRO A 176 -15.24 -1.14 10.18
C PRO A 176 -14.36 -0.24 9.30
N THR A 177 -14.39 -0.51 7.99
CA THR A 177 -13.59 0.23 7.03
C THR A 177 -14.20 1.60 6.78
N ASP A 178 -13.38 2.64 6.82
CA ASP A 178 -13.81 4.01 6.58
C ASP A 178 -13.18 4.55 5.29
N TRP A 179 -13.98 4.62 4.23
CA TRP A 179 -13.55 5.06 2.91
C TRP A 179 -13.50 6.58 2.72
N ARG A 180 -13.80 7.38 3.76
CA ARG A 180 -13.59 8.84 3.72
C ARG A 180 -12.10 9.15 3.66
N ILE A 181 -11.74 10.38 3.29
CA ILE A 181 -10.37 10.89 3.47
C ILE A 181 -10.24 11.34 4.93
N LEU A 182 -9.50 10.59 5.75
CA LEU A 182 -9.32 10.91 7.16
C LEU A 182 -8.17 11.92 7.36
N PRO A 183 -8.20 12.71 8.46
CA PRO A 183 -7.04 13.50 8.87
C PRO A 183 -5.77 12.65 9.04
N GLY A 184 -4.60 13.27 8.91
CA GLY A 184 -3.33 12.56 9.00
C GLY A 184 -2.99 11.78 7.74
N GLU A 185 -2.79 10.46 7.82
CA GLU A 185 -2.17 9.65 6.75
C GLU A 185 -2.85 9.82 5.39
N ASP A 186 -4.18 9.73 5.31
CA ASP A 186 -4.91 9.83 4.04
C ASP A 186 -4.84 11.25 3.44
N ALA A 187 -5.07 12.27 4.29
CA ALA A 187 -5.01 13.67 3.87
C ALA A 187 -3.58 14.09 3.48
N PHE A 188 -2.57 13.58 4.19
CA PHE A 188 -1.17 13.84 3.90
C PHE A 188 -0.75 13.14 2.61
N PHE A 189 -1.14 11.88 2.40
CA PHE A 189 -0.98 11.20 1.12
C PHE A 189 -1.59 12.02 -0.03
N ALA A 190 -2.85 12.44 0.09
CA ALA A 190 -3.53 13.23 -0.94
C ALA A 190 -2.81 14.57 -1.22
N ARG A 191 -2.31 15.24 -0.18
CA ARG A 191 -1.53 16.48 -0.32
C ARG A 191 -0.18 16.25 -1.01
N ARG A 192 0.57 15.21 -0.63
CA ARG A 192 1.86 14.88 -1.26
C ARG A 192 1.67 14.44 -2.72
N MET A 193 0.56 13.75 -3.01
CA MET A 193 0.15 13.45 -4.38
C MET A 193 -0.11 14.72 -5.19
N ALA A 194 -0.91 15.64 -4.67
CA ALA A 194 -1.20 16.92 -5.31
C ALA A 194 0.09 17.71 -5.59
N GLU A 195 0.98 17.82 -4.60
CA GLU A 195 2.28 18.47 -4.75
C GLU A 195 3.12 17.84 -5.88
N GLY A 196 3.24 16.51 -5.89
CA GLY A 196 4.04 15.80 -6.88
C GLY A 196 3.55 15.88 -8.32
N ILE A 197 2.24 16.11 -8.52
CA ILE A 197 1.63 16.28 -9.86
C ILE A 197 1.29 17.73 -10.19
N GLY A 198 1.70 18.70 -9.36
CA GLY A 198 1.56 20.13 -9.62
C GLY A 198 0.16 20.71 -9.37
N ILE A 199 -0.68 20.04 -8.56
CA ILE A 199 -1.94 20.60 -8.07
C ILE A 199 -1.64 21.48 -6.86
N GLY A 200 -1.81 22.79 -7.01
CA GLY A 200 -1.64 23.75 -5.93
C GLY A 200 -2.72 23.59 -4.86
N LEU A 201 -2.31 23.48 -3.60
CA LEU A 201 -3.18 23.45 -2.43
C LEU A 201 -2.77 24.56 -1.45
N PRO A 202 -3.69 25.08 -0.62
CA PRO A 202 -3.32 25.98 0.46
C PRO A 202 -2.33 25.31 1.43
N ASP A 203 -1.37 26.11 1.92
CA ASP A 203 -0.41 25.67 2.91
C ASP A 203 -1.12 25.17 4.17
N LEU A 204 -0.57 24.09 4.74
CA LEU A 204 -1.04 23.53 5.99
C LEU A 204 -0.21 24.15 7.14
N PRO A 205 -0.84 24.74 8.17
CA PRO A 205 -0.11 25.26 9.33
C PRO A 205 0.85 24.20 9.89
N PHE A 206 2.02 24.63 10.34
CA PHE A 206 3.09 23.72 10.75
C PHE A 206 2.63 22.67 11.78
N GLU A 207 1.84 23.10 12.77
CA GLU A 207 1.28 22.20 13.77
C GLU A 207 0.34 21.15 13.17
N ASP A 208 -0.42 21.49 12.13
CA ASP A 208 -1.39 20.60 11.49
C ASP A 208 -0.73 19.60 10.54
N GLN A 209 0.59 19.71 10.31
CA GLN A 209 1.39 18.76 9.53
C GLN A 209 1.71 17.47 10.31
N PHE A 210 1.24 17.35 11.55
CA PHE A 210 1.42 16.17 12.40
C PHE A 210 0.08 15.69 12.94
N HIS A 211 -0.15 14.38 12.96
CA HIS A 211 -1.40 13.80 13.47
C HIS A 211 -1.15 12.52 14.26
N LEU A 212 -1.62 12.50 15.51
CA LEU A 212 -1.57 11.31 16.38
C LEU A 212 -2.79 10.43 16.12
N HIS A 213 -2.55 9.22 15.63
CA HIS A 213 -3.57 8.21 15.33
C HIS A 213 -3.70 7.17 16.44
N GLY A 214 -4.81 6.46 16.44
CA GLY A 214 -5.01 5.21 17.19
C GLY A 214 -5.73 5.40 18.52
N LEU A 215 -6.13 6.61 18.87
CA LEU A 215 -6.87 6.94 20.10
C LEU A 215 -8.30 7.43 19.82
N GLU A 216 -8.72 7.41 18.56
CA GLU A 216 -10.08 7.74 18.18
C GLU A 216 -11.07 6.74 18.78
N PRO A 217 -12.27 7.16 19.22
CA PRO A 217 -13.21 6.28 19.94
C PRO A 217 -13.56 4.98 19.22
N ASP A 218 -13.61 5.00 17.89
CA ASP A 218 -13.97 3.88 17.01
C ASP A 218 -12.77 3.04 16.54
N LYS A 219 -11.53 3.40 16.93
CA LYS A 219 -10.29 2.74 16.53
C LYS A 219 -9.74 1.86 17.65
N GLU A 220 -10.53 0.86 18.04
CA GLU A 220 -10.18 -0.14 19.05
C GLU A 220 -10.66 -1.54 18.64
N TRP A 221 -9.84 -2.56 18.90
CA TRP A 221 -10.21 -3.96 18.72
C TRP A 221 -9.77 -4.80 19.92
N GLY A 222 -10.72 -5.37 20.67
CA GLY A 222 -10.40 -6.25 21.80
C GLY A 222 -9.53 -5.58 22.89
N GLY A 223 -9.77 -4.31 23.21
CA GLY A 223 -8.97 -3.54 24.18
C GLY A 223 -7.58 -3.11 23.66
N MET A 224 -7.33 -3.31 22.36
CA MET A 224 -6.07 -2.97 21.70
C MET A 224 -6.25 -1.79 20.77
N ARG A 225 -5.21 -0.96 20.70
CA ARG A 225 -5.11 0.23 19.86
C ARG A 225 -3.77 0.28 19.14
N TRP A 226 -3.68 1.11 18.11
CA TRP A 226 -2.57 1.12 17.16
C TRP A 226 -2.03 2.53 16.98
N LEU A 227 -1.31 2.98 18.00
CA LEU A 227 -0.79 4.34 18.11
C LEU A 227 0.38 4.57 17.15
N ARG A 228 0.29 5.65 16.39
CA ARG A 228 1.30 6.09 15.44
C ARG A 228 1.14 7.59 15.15
N LEU A 229 2.16 8.19 14.56
CA LEU A 229 2.15 9.61 14.24
C LEU A 229 2.37 9.80 12.74
N ALA A 230 1.36 10.32 12.06
CA ALA A 230 1.51 10.75 10.68
C ALA A 230 2.22 12.11 10.63
N SER A 231 3.10 12.29 9.66
CA SER A 231 3.73 13.57 9.33
C SER A 231 3.54 13.86 7.85
N LEU A 232 3.23 15.10 7.47
CA LEU A 232 3.16 15.49 6.06
C LEU A 232 4.54 15.41 5.38
N TYR A 233 5.60 15.73 6.13
CA TYR A 233 6.99 15.67 5.69
C TYR A 233 7.79 14.76 6.65
N PRO A 234 7.64 13.44 6.56
CA PRO A 234 8.33 12.49 7.44
C PRO A 234 9.85 12.64 7.40
N GLU A 235 10.42 13.11 6.29
CA GLU A 235 11.85 13.40 6.15
C GLU A 235 12.38 14.48 7.12
N THR A 236 11.52 15.34 7.67
CA THR A 236 11.92 16.36 8.66
C THR A 236 11.94 15.83 10.08
N VAL A 237 11.37 14.65 10.32
CA VAL A 237 11.30 14.01 11.63
C VAL A 237 12.56 13.17 11.85
N ASP A 238 13.15 13.31 13.03
CA ASP A 238 14.25 12.47 13.48
C ASP A 238 13.71 11.21 14.17
N HIS A 239 12.83 11.39 15.16
CA HIS A 239 12.10 10.31 15.85
C HIS A 239 10.87 10.87 16.57
N VAL A 240 10.04 9.97 17.11
CA VAL A 240 8.84 10.29 17.89
C VAL A 240 8.86 9.54 19.20
N ASP A 241 8.86 10.25 20.32
CA ASP A 241 8.71 9.69 21.66
C ASP A 241 7.25 9.67 22.09
N TYR A 242 6.77 8.50 22.51
CA TYR A 242 5.44 8.30 23.05
C TYR A 242 5.49 8.23 24.57
N TYR A 243 4.70 9.07 25.23
CA TYR A 243 4.53 9.09 26.68
C TYR A 243 3.12 8.63 27.04
N ARG A 244 3.03 7.84 28.11
CA ARG A 244 1.80 7.36 28.71
C ARG A 244 1.74 7.87 30.15
N ASN A 245 0.76 8.72 30.46
CA ASN A 245 0.64 9.39 31.76
C ASN A 245 1.97 10.06 32.20
N GLY A 246 2.63 10.76 31.26
CA GLY A 246 3.89 11.46 31.50
C GLY A 246 5.16 10.58 31.55
N SER A 247 5.04 9.26 31.48
CA SER A 247 6.18 8.33 31.45
C SER A 247 6.49 7.86 30.03
N LEU A 248 7.77 7.88 29.63
CA LEU A 248 8.18 7.40 28.30
C LEU A 248 7.78 5.92 28.12
N TYR A 249 7.09 5.63 27.03
CA TYR A 249 6.54 4.32 26.69
C TYR A 249 7.27 3.67 25.52
N TYR A 250 7.52 4.42 24.44
CA TYR A 250 8.12 3.90 23.21
C TYR A 250 8.74 5.03 22.38
N THR A 251 9.73 4.72 21.55
CA THR A 251 10.32 5.65 20.57
C THR A 251 10.22 5.06 19.17
N GLY A 252 9.53 5.75 18.25
CA GLY A 252 9.42 5.39 16.84
C GLY A 252 10.45 6.15 16.00
N TRP A 253 11.30 5.42 15.28
CA TRP A 253 12.38 6.00 14.45
C TRP A 253 12.02 6.05 12.96
N ASP A 254 11.32 5.03 12.48
CA ASP A 254 10.95 4.90 11.08
C ASP A 254 9.48 5.26 10.87
N GLU A 255 9.20 5.92 9.74
CA GLU A 255 7.83 6.18 9.26
C GLU A 255 7.06 4.85 9.10
N PRO A 256 5.80 4.75 9.55
CA PRO A 256 4.87 5.80 9.99
C PRO A 256 4.96 6.16 11.48
N PHE A 257 6.13 6.01 12.08
CA PHE A 257 6.44 6.31 13.47
C PHE A 257 5.53 5.57 14.45
N SER A 258 5.13 4.34 14.12
CA SER A 258 4.25 3.54 14.96
C SER A 258 4.91 3.07 16.25
N THR A 259 4.12 3.00 17.32
CA THR A 259 4.47 2.16 18.48
C THR A 259 4.56 0.70 18.07
N HIS A 260 5.46 -0.06 18.71
CA HIS A 260 5.70 -1.48 18.38
C HIS A 260 5.91 -1.74 16.89
N TYR A 261 6.69 -0.86 16.24
CA TYR A 261 6.99 -0.91 14.82
C TYR A 261 7.53 -2.29 14.41
N ARG A 262 7.01 -2.84 13.30
CA ARG A 262 7.50 -4.07 12.68
C ARG A 262 8.02 -3.81 11.27
N SER A 263 7.32 -2.99 10.51
CA SER A 263 7.69 -2.49 9.19
C SER A 263 6.89 -1.23 8.88
N ASN A 264 7.21 -0.55 7.77
CA ASN A 264 6.52 0.66 7.33
C ASN A 264 5.01 0.48 7.05
N TRP A 265 4.51 -0.76 7.03
CA TRP A 265 3.08 -1.09 6.83
C TRP A 265 2.48 -1.92 7.98
N ALA A 266 3.28 -2.32 8.98
CA ALA A 266 2.85 -3.21 10.05
C ALA A 266 3.39 -2.80 11.43
N GLN A 267 2.53 -2.93 12.42
CA GLN A 267 2.81 -2.57 13.81
C GLN A 267 2.14 -3.54 14.79
N GLY A 268 2.66 -3.62 16.00
CA GLY A 268 2.02 -4.29 17.12
C GLY A 268 0.98 -3.40 17.82
N PRO A 269 0.02 -4.01 18.55
CA PRO A 269 -0.96 -3.26 19.32
C PRO A 269 -0.39 -2.73 20.64
N VAL A 270 -1.05 -1.69 21.17
CA VAL A 270 -0.93 -1.20 22.53
C VAL A 270 -2.20 -1.57 23.30
N HIS A 271 -2.04 -2.10 24.51
CA HIS A 271 -3.14 -2.29 25.44
C HIS A 271 -3.40 -1.02 26.24
N VAL A 272 -4.58 -0.42 26.03
CA VAL A 272 -5.05 0.70 26.83
C VAL A 272 -5.57 0.18 28.16
N ARG A 273 -5.12 0.81 29.25
CA ARG A 273 -5.49 0.42 30.62
C ARG A 273 -6.54 1.39 31.17
N PRO A 274 -7.36 0.96 32.15
CA PRO A 274 -8.34 1.85 32.79
C PRO A 274 -7.74 3.08 33.49
N ASP A 275 -6.44 3.06 33.82
CA ASP A 275 -5.71 4.17 34.42
C ASP A 275 -5.02 5.08 33.39
N ASP A 276 -5.14 4.80 32.09
CA ASP A 276 -4.67 5.71 31.05
C ASP A 276 -5.51 6.97 31.05
N ARG A 277 -4.86 8.11 31.23
CA ARG A 277 -5.48 9.45 31.19
C ARG A 277 -5.01 10.22 29.98
N GLU A 278 -3.75 10.04 29.62
CA GLU A 278 -3.10 10.82 28.59
C GLU A 278 -2.07 9.98 27.82
N TRP A 279 -2.11 10.14 26.51
CA TRP A 279 -1.02 9.80 25.61
C TRP A 279 -0.49 11.06 24.96
N LYS A 280 0.83 11.16 24.90
CA LYS A 280 1.53 12.26 24.23
C LYS A 280 2.56 11.72 23.25
N ALA A 281 2.55 12.20 22.02
CA ALA A 281 3.62 12.01 21.05
C ALA A 281 4.45 13.30 20.97
N VAL A 282 5.75 13.19 21.24
CA VAL A 282 6.73 14.27 21.09
C VAL A 282 7.54 13.99 19.84
N VAL A 283 7.33 14.80 18.81
CA VAL A 283 8.00 14.73 17.53
C VAL A 283 9.32 15.48 17.64
N HIS A 284 10.44 14.79 17.50
CA HIS A 284 11.76 15.41 17.46
C HIS A 284 12.12 15.69 16.01
N LEU A 285 12.36 16.96 15.67
CA LEU A 285 12.69 17.39 14.32
C LEU A 285 14.20 17.33 14.11
N ARG A 286 14.61 17.02 12.87
CA ARG A 286 16.03 17.05 12.47
C ARG A 286 16.66 18.44 12.60
N SER A 287 15.85 19.49 12.59
CA SER A 287 16.27 20.87 12.82
C SER A 287 16.55 21.21 14.29
N GLY A 288 16.26 20.30 15.23
CA GLY A 288 16.50 20.48 16.66
C GLY A 288 15.30 20.99 17.47
N GLY A 289 14.13 21.18 16.85
CA GLY A 289 12.88 21.54 17.53
C GLY A 289 12.01 20.33 17.90
N THR A 290 10.95 20.58 18.66
CA THR A 290 9.93 19.56 18.98
C THR A 290 8.51 20.04 18.71
N VAL A 291 7.62 19.10 18.41
CA VAL A 291 6.16 19.31 18.31
C VAL A 291 5.47 18.29 19.21
N GLU A 292 4.44 18.70 19.95
CA GLU A 292 3.70 17.80 20.84
C GLU A 292 2.27 17.57 20.34
N LYS A 293 1.84 16.31 20.36
CA LYS A 293 0.45 15.90 20.13
C LYS A 293 -0.06 15.13 21.32
N ILE A 294 -1.13 15.63 21.94
CA ILE A 294 -1.71 15.06 23.16
C ILE A 294 -3.11 14.56 22.85
N ALA A 295 -3.43 13.38 23.37
CA ALA A 295 -4.77 12.80 23.33
C ALA A 295 -5.13 12.24 24.72
N THR A 296 -6.32 12.61 25.20
CA THR A 296 -6.89 12.13 26.45
C THR A 296 -7.73 10.88 26.21
N VAL A 297 -7.62 9.89 27.10
CA VAL A 297 -8.33 8.59 27.04
C VAL A 297 -9.45 8.52 28.06
#